data_AF-A0A0G1NN04-F1
#
_entry.id   AF-A0A0G1NN04-F1
#
_cell.length_a   1.000
_cell.length_b   1.000
_cell.length_c   1.000
_cell.angle_alpha   90.00
_cell.angle_beta   90.00
_cell.angle_gamma   90.00
#
_symmetry.space_group_name_H-M   'P 1'
#
loop_
_entity.id
_entity.type
_entity.pdbx_description
1 polymer ?
#
loop_
_entity_poly.entity_id
_entity_poly.type
_entity_poly.pdbx_seq_one_letter_code
_entity_poly.pdbx_strand_id
1 'polypeptide(L)'
;LKLLSRTGNKVRFDSASGEIFTAGMLHPTIYLASGLNKTHSNREIQAMIAHEENHVRMKDPLRTTLAMMVEKGLPSFPMKEKMFRYFMTLTELCADKSAEESLADGLPLITALYKKLQLSNRSLSAGINYFSSQSERIGILVGKKKLNWGMNMRLTSGVMVGLLVFTYVIIKSNFYSCPHLSLCLSALTSVLKIH
;
A
#
# COMPACT_ATOMS: atom_id res chain seq x y z
N LEU A 1 2.79 18.72 -13.92
CA LEU A 1 3.09 17.38 -14.48
C LEU A 1 2.57 17.33 -15.91
N LYS A 2 3.46 17.37 -16.92
CA LYS A 2 3.06 17.41 -18.33
C LYS A 2 2.88 15.97 -18.84
N LEU A 3 1.68 15.62 -19.29
CA LEU A 3 1.40 14.28 -19.82
C LEU A 3 1.91 14.16 -21.25
N LEU A 4 2.55 13.03 -21.56
CA LEU A 4 3.10 12.74 -22.89
C LEU A 4 2.20 11.76 -23.65
N SER A 5 1.74 10.70 -22.98
CA SER A 5 0.84 9.72 -23.59
C SER A 5 0.07 8.93 -22.52
N ARG A 6 -1.04 8.31 -22.93
CA ARG A 6 -1.82 7.38 -22.11
C ARG A 6 -2.17 6.15 -22.93
N THR A 7 -1.96 4.98 -22.34
CA THR A 7 -2.31 3.69 -22.94
C THR A 7 -2.95 2.83 -21.86
N GLY A 8 -4.28 2.69 -21.90
CA GLY A 8 -5.04 2.02 -20.86
C GLY A 8 -4.83 2.66 -19.47
N ASN A 9 -4.34 1.85 -18.52
CA ASN A 9 -4.00 2.25 -17.15
C ASN A 9 -2.54 2.70 -16.98
N LYS A 10 -1.82 2.98 -18.07
CA LYS A 10 -0.44 3.48 -18.05
C LYS A 10 -0.39 4.89 -18.63
N VAL A 11 0.31 5.80 -17.95
CA VAL A 11 0.44 7.20 -18.31
C VAL A 11 1.92 7.56 -18.31
N ARG A 12 2.41 8.14 -19.41
CA ARG A 12 3.76 8.71 -19.47
C ARG A 12 3.70 10.20 -19.20
N PHE A 13 4.62 10.70 -18.39
CA PHE A 13 4.74 12.11 -18.08
C PHE A 13 6.17 12.60 -18.27
N ASP A 14 6.30 13.89 -18.56
CA ASP A 14 7.59 14.51 -18.77
C ASP A 14 8.27 14.79 -17.44
N SER A 15 9.40 14.12 -17.20
CA SER A 15 10.28 14.33 -16.06
C SER A 15 11.65 13.74 -16.35
N ALA A 16 12.70 14.47 -15.96
CA ALA A 16 14.07 13.96 -16.03
C ALA A 16 14.35 12.86 -14.99
N SER A 17 13.46 12.67 -14.01
CA SER A 17 13.60 11.64 -12.98
C SER A 17 13.42 10.22 -13.54
N GLY A 18 14.04 9.25 -12.88
CA GLY A 18 13.87 7.81 -13.14
C GLY A 18 12.70 7.21 -12.35
N GLU A 19 11.60 7.95 -12.21
CA GLU A 19 10.48 7.58 -11.32
C GLU A 19 9.34 6.87 -12.03
N ILE A 20 8.81 5.86 -11.35
CA ILE A 20 7.60 5.14 -11.68
C ILE A 20 6.80 4.92 -10.40
N PHE A 21 5.49 5.04 -10.47
CA PHE A 21 4.59 4.85 -9.33
C PHE A 21 3.15 4.59 -9.78
N THR A 22 2.35 4.00 -8.90
CA THR A 22 0.90 3.82 -9.08
C THR A 22 0.13 4.84 -8.25
N ALA A 23 -0.86 5.50 -8.85
CA ALA A 23 -1.73 6.46 -8.16
C ALA A 23 -3.18 6.37 -8.63
N GLY A 24 -4.12 6.81 -7.78
CA GLY A 24 -5.55 6.74 -8.00
C GLY A 24 -6.23 5.70 -7.10
N MET A 25 -7.41 6.05 -6.57
CA MET A 25 -8.08 5.26 -5.53
C MET A 25 -8.83 4.05 -6.10
N LEU A 26 -9.91 4.31 -6.84
CA LEU A 26 -10.80 3.24 -7.37
C LEU A 26 -10.27 2.65 -8.68
N HIS A 27 -9.57 3.48 -9.46
CA HIS A 27 -8.99 3.12 -10.75
C HIS A 27 -7.50 3.48 -10.76
N PRO A 28 -6.65 2.72 -10.03
CA PRO A 28 -5.23 2.99 -9.98
C PRO A 28 -4.61 2.96 -11.37
N THR A 29 -3.70 3.89 -11.63
CA THR A 29 -3.02 4.12 -12.90
C THR A 29 -1.53 4.19 -12.65
N ILE A 30 -0.74 3.57 -13.52
CA ILE A 30 0.73 3.56 -13.47
C ILE A 30 1.24 4.80 -14.18
N TYR A 31 2.11 5.55 -13.53
CA TYR A 31 2.76 6.74 -14.05
C TYR A 31 4.23 6.47 -14.29
N LEU A 32 4.69 6.73 -15.52
CA LEU A 32 6.07 6.50 -15.96
C LEU A 32 6.72 7.82 -16.37
N ALA A 33 7.82 8.20 -15.72
CA ALA A 33 8.61 9.36 -16.13
C ALA A 33 9.29 9.12 -17.49
N SER A 34 9.44 10.16 -18.31
CA SER A 34 10.18 10.11 -19.58
C SER A 34 11.66 9.76 -19.38
N GLY A 35 12.24 10.13 -18.23
CA GLY A 35 13.62 9.85 -17.82
C GLY A 35 13.93 8.40 -17.42
N LEU A 36 12.93 7.50 -17.30
CA LEU A 36 13.16 6.10 -16.92
C LEU A 36 14.18 5.41 -17.82
N ASN A 37 14.03 5.60 -19.14
CA ASN A 37 14.87 4.99 -20.17
C ASN A 37 16.35 5.45 -20.11
N LYS A 38 16.64 6.55 -19.41
CA LYS A 38 18.01 7.09 -19.25
C LYS A 38 18.74 6.47 -18.07
N THR A 39 18.01 5.90 -17.11
CA THR A 39 18.55 5.44 -15.81
C THR A 39 18.42 3.93 -15.63
N HIS A 40 17.44 3.31 -16.30
CA HIS A 40 17.12 1.89 -16.19
C HIS A 40 17.10 1.23 -17.57
N SER A 41 17.57 -0.01 -17.64
CA SER A 41 17.50 -0.87 -18.82
C SER A 41 16.08 -1.36 -19.09
N ASN A 42 15.81 -1.82 -20.30
CA ASN A 42 14.47 -2.30 -20.68
C ASN A 42 13.94 -3.42 -19.76
N ARG A 43 14.81 -4.35 -19.32
CA ARG A 43 14.42 -5.42 -18.37
C ARG A 43 14.09 -4.88 -16.99
N GLU A 44 14.85 -3.90 -16.51
CA GLU A 44 14.57 -3.23 -15.23
C GLU A 44 13.23 -2.48 -15.29
N ILE A 45 12.97 -1.78 -16.39
CA ILE A 45 11.70 -1.07 -16.60
C ILE A 45 10.52 -2.05 -16.65
N GLN A 46 10.68 -3.19 -17.33
CA GLN A 46 9.65 -4.25 -17.34
C GLN A 46 9.39 -4.79 -15.93
N ALA A 47 10.44 -5.00 -15.12
CA ALA A 47 10.30 -5.45 -13.73
C ALA A 47 9.58 -4.42 -12.86
N MET A 48 9.93 -3.15 -13.01
CA MET A 48 9.24 -2.06 -12.31
C MET A 48 7.78 -1.95 -12.75
N ILE A 49 7.48 -2.10 -14.04
CA ILE A 49 6.09 -2.11 -14.52
C ILE A 49 5.31 -3.30 -13.92
N ALA A 50 5.88 -4.51 -13.92
CA ALA A 50 5.22 -5.68 -13.35
C ALA A 50 4.94 -5.50 -11.84
N HIS A 51 5.86 -4.84 -11.12
CA HIS A 51 5.68 -4.46 -9.71
C HIS A 51 4.49 -3.50 -9.55
N GLU A 52 4.43 -2.43 -10.34
CA GLU A 52 3.34 -1.46 -10.29
C GLU A 52 1.99 -2.04 -10.77
N GLU A 53 2.01 -2.99 -11.71
CA GLU A 53 0.81 -3.72 -12.13
C GLU A 53 0.18 -4.51 -10.98
N ASN A 54 0.99 -5.06 -10.06
CA ASN A 54 0.46 -5.66 -8.84
C ASN A 54 -0.26 -4.63 -7.97
N HIS A 55 0.30 -3.42 -7.80
CA HIS A 55 -0.37 -2.35 -7.04
C HIS A 55 -1.71 -1.94 -7.65
N VAL A 56 -1.81 -1.91 -8.98
CA VAL A 56 -3.07 -1.69 -9.68
C VAL A 56 -4.06 -2.82 -9.41
N ARG A 57 -3.63 -4.07 -9.63
CA ARG A 57 -4.47 -5.27 -9.46
C ARG A 57 -5.01 -5.39 -8.03
N MET A 58 -4.17 -5.12 -7.04
CA MET A 58 -4.51 -5.20 -5.62
C MET A 58 -5.17 -3.92 -5.08
N LYS A 59 -5.25 -2.86 -5.88
CA LYS A 59 -5.76 -1.53 -5.47
C LYS A 59 -5.05 -1.00 -4.22
N ASP A 60 -3.74 -1.14 -4.19
CA ASP A 60 -2.94 -0.79 -3.02
C ASP A 60 -3.02 0.71 -2.63
N PRO A 61 -3.15 1.69 -3.54
CA PRO A 61 -3.40 3.08 -3.13
C PRO A 61 -4.64 3.24 -2.24
N LEU A 62 -5.73 2.53 -2.54
CA LEU A 62 -6.93 2.53 -1.71
C LEU A 62 -6.69 1.78 -0.39
N ARG A 63 -6.10 0.58 -0.44
CA ARG A 63 -5.87 -0.25 0.76
C ARG A 63 -4.94 0.44 1.75
N THR A 64 -3.87 1.05 1.27
CA THR A 64 -2.90 1.80 2.09
C THR A 64 -3.50 3.08 2.67
N THR A 65 -4.34 3.78 1.91
CA THR A 65 -5.09 4.94 2.44
C THR A 65 -6.06 4.52 3.54
N LEU A 66 -6.82 3.43 3.34
CA LEU A 66 -7.73 2.89 4.37
C LEU A 66 -6.97 2.43 5.61
N ALA A 67 -5.85 1.73 5.43
CA ALA A 67 -4.98 1.33 6.53
C ALA A 67 -4.44 2.55 7.29
N MET A 68 -4.08 3.63 6.60
CA MET A 68 -3.65 4.88 7.22
C MET A 68 -4.80 5.58 7.97
N MET A 69 -6.01 5.59 7.43
CA MET A 69 -7.19 6.12 8.13
C MET A 69 -7.48 5.35 9.41
N VAL A 70 -7.38 4.02 9.38
CA VAL A 70 -7.52 3.16 10.56
C VAL A 70 -6.39 3.42 11.56
N GLU A 71 -5.14 3.50 11.10
CA GLU A 71 -3.98 3.80 11.96
C GLU A 71 -4.14 5.17 12.66
N LYS A 72 -4.60 6.19 11.94
CA LYS A 72 -4.81 7.54 12.51
C LYS A 72 -6.07 7.64 13.36
N GLY A 73 -7.11 6.86 13.05
CA GLY A 73 -8.38 6.85 13.78
C GLY A 73 -8.35 6.02 15.07
N LEU A 74 -7.45 5.03 15.17
CA LEU A 74 -7.29 4.24 16.38
C LEU A 74 -6.51 5.02 17.47
N PRO A 75 -6.93 4.89 18.75
CA PRO A 75 -6.16 5.43 19.88
C PRO A 75 -4.71 4.97 19.86
N SER A 76 -3.79 5.77 20.38
CA SER A 76 -2.37 5.41 20.45
C SER A 76 -2.16 4.21 21.37
N PHE A 77 -1.86 3.05 20.80
CA PHE A 77 -1.44 1.84 21.52
C PHE A 77 -0.10 1.33 20.96
N PRO A 78 0.73 0.65 21.79
CA PRO A 78 2.15 0.45 21.50
C PRO A 78 2.46 -0.43 20.27
N MET A 79 1.47 -1.10 19.69
CA MET A 79 1.65 -2.00 18.54
C MET A 79 1.12 -1.41 17.22
N LYS A 80 0.38 -0.29 17.28
CA LYS A 80 -0.34 0.29 16.15
C LYS A 80 0.57 0.60 14.96
N GLU A 81 1.62 1.39 15.20
CA GLU A 81 2.59 1.76 14.16
C GLU A 81 3.33 0.54 13.62
N LYS A 82 3.63 -0.45 14.47
CA LYS A 82 4.35 -1.66 14.06
C LYS A 82 3.49 -2.49 13.11
N MET A 83 2.20 -2.65 13.41
CA MET A 83 1.25 -3.34 12.51
C MET A 83 1.09 -2.61 11.19
N PHE A 84 0.96 -1.28 11.22
CA PHE A 84 0.88 -0.48 10.01
C PHE A 84 2.16 -0.63 9.16
N ARG A 85 3.35 -0.53 9.77
CA ARG A 85 4.62 -0.77 9.08
C ARG A 85 4.69 -2.17 8.45
N TYR A 86 4.26 -3.21 9.16
CA TYR A 86 4.22 -4.56 8.60
C TYR A 86 3.28 -4.69 7.42
N PHE A 87 2.10 -4.09 7.50
CA PHE A 87 1.15 -4.07 6.40
C PHE A 87 1.78 -3.42 5.14
N MET A 88 2.46 -2.28 5.31
CA MET A 88 3.17 -1.61 4.21
C MET A 88 4.28 -2.51 3.65
N THR A 89 5.12 -3.10 4.50
CA THR A 89 6.20 -4.02 4.06
C THR A 89 5.65 -5.23 3.30
N LEU A 90 4.57 -5.85 3.79
CA LEU A 90 3.95 -7.00 3.12
C LEU A 90 3.36 -6.61 1.76
N THR A 91 2.79 -5.40 1.64
CA THR A 91 2.26 -4.88 0.37
C THR A 91 3.36 -4.79 -0.69
N GLU A 92 4.52 -4.23 -0.33
CA GLU A 92 5.68 -4.15 -1.22
C GLU A 92 6.25 -5.53 -1.56
N LEU A 93 6.35 -6.44 -0.58
CA LEU A 93 6.84 -7.81 -0.82
C LEU A 93 5.93 -8.61 -1.76
N CYS A 94 4.61 -8.44 -1.66
CA CYS A 94 3.68 -9.05 -2.60
C CYS A 94 3.88 -8.50 -4.03
N ALA A 95 4.13 -7.20 -4.17
CA ALA A 95 4.42 -6.59 -5.46
C ALA A 95 5.76 -7.06 -6.03
N ASP A 96 6.80 -7.15 -5.20
CA ASP A 96 8.11 -7.67 -5.58
C ASP A 96 8.02 -9.13 -6.04
N LYS A 97 7.29 -9.96 -5.30
CA LYS A 97 7.11 -11.37 -5.64
C LYS A 97 6.34 -11.55 -6.95
N SER A 98 5.27 -10.78 -7.14
CA SER A 98 4.51 -10.81 -8.39
C SER A 98 5.36 -10.41 -9.59
N ALA A 99 6.29 -9.46 -9.43
CA ALA A 99 7.17 -9.03 -10.51
C ALA A 99 8.23 -10.08 -10.84
N GLU A 100 8.83 -10.70 -9.81
CA GLU A 100 9.76 -11.84 -9.96
C GLU A 100 9.09 -13.00 -10.72
N GLU A 101 7.88 -13.39 -10.31
CA GLU A 101 7.13 -14.47 -10.94
C GLU A 101 6.75 -14.16 -12.40
N SER A 102 6.37 -12.91 -12.69
CA SER A 102 5.97 -12.50 -14.04
C SER A 102 7.14 -12.49 -15.03
N LEU A 103 8.37 -12.30 -14.55
CA LEU A 103 9.57 -12.25 -15.38
C LEU A 103 10.43 -13.52 -15.31
N ALA A 104 10.10 -14.46 -14.42
CA ALA A 104 10.91 -15.62 -14.07
C ALA A 104 12.38 -15.26 -13.69
N ASP A 105 12.61 -14.01 -13.28
CA ASP A 105 13.93 -13.47 -12.92
C ASP A 105 13.75 -12.26 -11.99
N GLY A 106 14.29 -12.35 -10.78
CA GLY A 106 14.26 -11.28 -9.78
C GLY A 106 15.40 -10.26 -9.92
N LEU A 107 16.46 -10.57 -10.66
CA LEU A 107 17.64 -9.70 -10.77
C LEU A 107 17.32 -8.30 -11.32
N PRO A 108 16.50 -8.14 -12.38
CA PRO A 108 16.19 -6.81 -12.91
C PRO A 108 15.43 -5.94 -11.90
N LEU A 109 14.58 -6.53 -11.06
CA LEU A 109 13.89 -5.78 -10.01
C LEU A 109 14.87 -5.34 -8.92
N ILE A 110 15.75 -6.25 -8.49
CA ILE A 110 16.76 -5.96 -7.45
C ILE A 110 17.70 -4.85 -7.92
N THR A 111 18.19 -4.90 -9.17
CA THR A 111 19.08 -3.86 -9.70
C THR A 111 18.37 -2.52 -9.85
N ALA A 112 17.09 -2.51 -10.25
CA ALA A 112 16.28 -1.30 -10.30
C ALA A 112 16.09 -0.67 -8.90
N LEU A 113 15.72 -1.48 -7.90
CA LEU A 113 15.57 -1.02 -6.51
C LEU A 113 16.90 -0.46 -5.96
N TYR A 114 18.01 -1.13 -6.27
CA TYR A 114 19.34 -0.68 -5.87
C TYR A 114 19.72 0.67 -6.50
N LYS A 115 19.44 0.87 -7.79
CA LYS A 115 19.64 2.17 -8.47
C LYS A 115 18.78 3.27 -7.86
N LYS A 116 17.51 2.98 -7.57
CA LYS A 116 16.58 3.92 -6.90
C LYS A 116 17.11 4.34 -5.51
N LEU A 117 17.67 3.39 -4.75
CA LEU A 117 18.31 3.66 -3.45
C LEU A 117 19.55 4.55 -3.58
N GLN A 118 20.42 4.29 -4.56
CA GLN A 118 21.61 5.13 -4.77
C GLN A 118 21.25 6.56 -5.16
N LEU A 119 20.25 6.73 -6.03
CA LEU A 119 19.76 8.05 -6.43
C LEU A 119 19.14 8.81 -5.24
N SER A 120 18.39 8.11 -4.38
CA SER A 120 17.85 8.67 -3.14
C SER A 120 18.95 9.10 -2.16
N ASN A 121 19.97 8.26 -1.96
CA ASN A 121 21.13 8.56 -1.10
C ASN A 121 21.91 9.82 -1.52
N ARG A 122 21.94 10.13 -2.82
CA ARG A 122 22.58 11.35 -3.33
C ARG A 122 21.76 12.63 -3.06
N SER A 123 20.50 12.52 -2.65
CA SER A 123 19.59 13.65 -2.39
C SER A 123 19.33 13.91 -0.89
N LEU A 124 20.14 13.34 0.01
CA LEU A 124 19.77 13.17 1.40
C LEU A 124 19.55 14.51 2.17
N SER A 125 18.27 14.84 2.39
CA SER A 125 17.80 15.64 3.53
C SER A 125 16.49 15.13 4.15
N ALA A 126 15.86 14.04 3.70
CA ALA A 126 14.61 13.58 4.30
C ALA A 126 14.45 12.05 4.34
N GLY A 127 14.36 11.49 5.54
CA GLY A 127 13.61 10.25 5.78
C GLY A 127 14.42 8.99 6.09
N ILE A 128 15.02 8.93 7.29
CA ILE A 128 15.63 7.71 7.87
C ILE A 128 14.66 6.50 7.86
N ASN A 129 13.33 6.73 7.92
CA ASN A 129 12.30 5.68 7.86
C ASN A 129 12.07 5.09 6.45
N TYR A 130 12.37 5.83 5.37
CA TYR A 130 12.24 5.31 4.01
C TYR A 130 13.37 4.31 3.70
N PHE A 131 14.58 4.62 4.14
CA PHE A 131 15.78 3.79 3.96
C PHE A 131 15.68 2.43 4.66
N SER A 132 15.06 2.36 5.84
CA SER A 132 14.89 1.08 6.55
C SER A 132 13.94 0.13 5.82
N SER A 133 12.88 0.64 5.19
CA SER A 133 11.90 -0.20 4.46
C SER A 133 12.46 -0.76 3.14
N GLN A 134 13.22 0.05 2.40
CA GLN A 134 13.82 -0.35 1.11
C GLN A 134 14.99 -1.33 1.29
N SER A 135 15.82 -1.13 2.31
CA SER A 135 16.93 -2.07 2.63
C SER A 135 16.41 -3.41 3.16
N GLU A 136 15.30 -3.41 3.89
CA GLU A 136 14.63 -4.64 4.34
C GLU A 136 14.10 -5.48 3.17
N ARG A 137 13.51 -4.86 2.15
CA ARG A 137 13.04 -5.56 0.94
C ARG A 137 14.16 -6.27 0.20
N ILE A 138 15.30 -5.61 -0.04
CA ILE A 138 16.46 -6.23 -0.70
C ILE A 138 16.98 -7.41 0.14
N GLY A 139 17.06 -7.26 1.47
CA GLY A 139 17.48 -8.34 2.37
C GLY A 139 16.54 -9.55 2.35
N ILE A 140 15.23 -9.34 2.19
CA ILE A 140 14.24 -10.42 2.06
C ILE A 140 14.30 -11.07 0.68
N LEU A 141 14.40 -10.29 -0.41
CA LEU A 141 14.49 -10.80 -1.78
C LEU A 141 15.76 -11.62 -2.03
N VAL A 142 16.88 -11.22 -1.42
CA VAL A 142 18.15 -11.96 -1.47
C VAL A 142 18.17 -13.14 -0.48
N GLY A 143 17.08 -13.37 0.26
CA GLY A 143 16.92 -14.51 1.17
C GLY A 143 17.69 -14.40 2.50
N LYS A 144 18.25 -13.22 2.83
CA LYS A 144 19.08 -13.01 4.03
C LYS A 144 18.30 -12.63 5.28
N LYS A 145 17.00 -12.31 5.19
CA LYS A 145 16.18 -11.85 6.32
C LYS A 145 14.78 -12.47 6.28
N LYS A 146 14.29 -12.95 7.43
CA LYS A 146 12.92 -13.44 7.63
C LYS A 146 12.11 -12.41 8.43
N LEU A 147 10.81 -12.29 8.14
CA LEU A 147 9.92 -11.41 8.88
C LEU A 147 9.64 -12.00 10.27
N ASN A 148 10.22 -11.42 11.33
CA ASN A 148 10.04 -11.94 12.70
C ASN A 148 8.74 -11.42 13.32
N TRP A 149 7.70 -12.27 13.33
CA TRP A 149 6.38 -12.03 13.91
C TRP A 149 6.34 -12.36 15.41
N GLY A 150 7.22 -11.75 16.21
CA GLY A 150 7.14 -11.85 17.67
C GLY A 150 5.98 -11.00 18.21
N MET A 151 4.81 -11.61 18.43
CA MET A 151 3.61 -10.93 18.96
C MET A 151 3.40 -11.28 20.44
N ASN A 152 3.53 -10.29 21.33
CA ASN A 152 3.23 -10.46 22.75
C ASN A 152 1.70 -10.48 22.97
N MET A 153 1.12 -11.68 23.07
CA MET A 153 -0.31 -11.96 23.22
C MET A 153 -0.99 -11.40 24.49
N ARG A 154 -0.24 -10.85 25.45
CA ARG A 154 -0.79 -10.32 26.71
C ARG A 154 -1.48 -8.96 26.58
N LEU A 155 -1.43 -8.32 25.40
CA LEU A 155 -1.93 -6.95 25.18
C LEU A 155 -3.13 -6.84 24.22
N THR A 156 -3.61 -7.97 23.68
CA THR A 156 -4.74 -8.01 22.72
C THR A 156 -6.11 -7.91 23.39
N SER A 157 -6.20 -8.19 24.70
CA SER A 157 -7.45 -8.07 25.47
C SER A 157 -7.93 -6.63 25.57
N GLY A 158 -7.03 -5.66 25.75
CA GLY A 158 -7.39 -4.24 25.91
C GLY A 158 -8.00 -3.62 24.65
N VAL A 159 -7.54 -3.99 23.47
CA VAL A 159 -8.05 -3.45 22.19
C VAL A 159 -9.44 -4.01 21.86
N MET A 160 -9.66 -5.30 22.12
CA MET A 160 -10.99 -5.93 21.98
C MET A 160 -12.01 -5.28 22.92
N VAL A 161 -11.63 -5.07 24.18
CA VAL A 161 -12.48 -4.38 25.17
C VAL A 161 -12.74 -2.94 24.77
N GLY A 162 -11.72 -2.23 24.27
CA GLY A 162 -11.87 -0.85 23.78
C GLY A 162 -12.83 -0.71 22.60
N LEU A 163 -12.76 -1.62 21.62
CA LEU A 163 -13.70 -1.64 20.49
C LEU A 163 -15.13 -1.97 20.93
N LEU A 164 -15.31 -2.91 21.87
CA LEU A 164 -16.61 -3.27 22.41
C LEU A 164 -17.22 -2.13 23.26
N VAL A 165 -16.40 -1.42 24.06
CA VAL A 165 -16.86 -0.26 24.82
C VAL A 165 -17.20 0.90 23.88
N PHE A 166 -16.41 1.10 22.81
CA PHE A 166 -16.68 2.14 21.82
C PHE A 166 -17.99 1.87 21.06
N THR A 167 -18.21 0.65 20.56
CA THR A 167 -19.49 0.29 19.94
C THR A 167 -20.66 0.38 20.93
N TYR A 168 -20.47 -0.03 22.18
CA TYR A 168 -21.47 0.13 23.24
C TYR A 168 -21.82 1.59 23.51
N VAL A 169 -20.83 2.48 23.59
CA VAL A 169 -21.03 3.93 23.78
C VAL A 169 -21.72 4.56 22.56
N ILE A 170 -21.38 4.14 21.33
CA ILE A 170 -22.08 4.59 20.10
C ILE A 170 -23.54 4.12 20.07
N ILE A 171 -23.85 2.93 20.59
CA ILE A 171 -25.23 2.41 20.68
C ILE A 171 -26.03 3.13 21.78
N LYS A 172 -25.40 3.44 22.92
CA LYS A 172 -26.05 4.08 24.07
C LYS A 172 -26.17 5.59 23.97
N SER A 173 -25.26 6.25 23.26
CA SER A 173 -25.40 7.66 22.92
C SER A 173 -26.38 7.75 21.75
N ASN A 174 -27.57 8.31 21.99
CA ASN A 174 -28.70 8.44 21.06
C ASN A 174 -28.40 9.30 19.79
N PHE A 175 -27.28 9.07 19.11
CA PHE A 175 -26.83 9.83 17.93
C PHE A 175 -27.69 9.58 16.68
N TYR A 176 -28.49 8.51 16.66
CA TYR A 176 -29.39 8.20 15.55
C TYR A 176 -30.87 8.28 15.97
N SER A 177 -31.27 9.43 16.53
CA SER A 177 -32.68 9.83 16.53
C SER A 177 -33.02 10.44 15.17
N CYS A 178 -32.86 9.68 14.08
CA CYS A 178 -33.29 10.09 12.76
C CYS A 178 -34.35 9.09 12.26
N PRO A 179 -35.63 9.48 12.14
CA PRO A 179 -36.74 8.57 11.79
C PRO A 179 -36.52 7.82 10.47
N HIS A 180 -35.69 8.38 9.58
CA HIS A 180 -35.48 7.90 8.22
C HIS A 180 -34.64 6.61 8.13
N LEU A 181 -33.83 6.28 9.15
CA LEU A 181 -32.97 5.09 9.11
C LEU A 181 -33.77 3.79 9.25
N SER A 182 -34.81 3.79 10.09
CA SER A 182 -35.72 2.65 10.27
C SER A 182 -36.54 2.34 9.01
N LEU A 183 -37.01 3.39 8.33
CA LEU A 183 -37.69 3.31 7.03
C LEU A 183 -36.77 2.76 5.93
N CYS A 184 -35.53 3.27 5.83
CA CYS A 184 -34.54 2.76 4.87
C CYS A 184 -34.17 1.29 5.12
N LEU A 185 -34.03 0.87 6.39
CA LEU A 185 -33.69 -0.52 6.72
C LEU A 185 -34.83 -1.48 6.37
N SER A 186 -36.09 -1.08 6.61
CA SER A 186 -37.27 -1.86 6.23
C SER A 186 -37.44 -1.99 4.72
N ALA A 187 -37.09 -0.94 3.96
CA ALA A 187 -37.04 -1.01 2.50
C ALA A 187 -35.95 -1.96 2.01
N LEU A 188 -34.78 -1.98 2.67
CA LEU A 188 -33.66 -2.85 2.28
C LEU A 188 -33.94 -4.33 2.55
N THR A 189 -34.60 -4.66 3.68
CA THR A 189 -35.01 -6.03 4.00
C THR A 189 -36.13 -6.54 3.09
N SER A 190 -36.97 -5.65 2.56
CA SER A 190 -37.98 -6.01 1.55
C SER A 190 -37.39 -6.36 0.18
N VAL A 191 -36.25 -5.76 -0.18
CA VAL A 191 -35.55 -6.04 -1.47
C VAL A 191 -34.71 -7.31 -1.41
N LEU A 192 -34.20 -7.68 -0.22
CA LEU A 192 -33.34 -8.86 -0.03
C LEU A 192 -34.09 -10.19 0.11
N LYS A 193 -35.42 -10.20 -0.06
CA LYS A 193 -36.23 -11.43 -0.15
C LYS A 193 -36.62 -11.72 -1.60
N ILE A 194 -35.63 -12.04 -2.45
CA ILE A 194 -35.86 -12.73 -3.72
C ILE A 194 -34.75 -13.79 -3.87
N HIS A 195 -35.18 -15.04 -3.68
CA HIS A 195 -34.52 -16.34 -3.84
C HIS A 195 -33.15 -16.59 -3.22
#